data_AF-B6B5P3-F1
#
_entry.id   AF-B6B5P3-F1
#
_cell.length_a   1.000
_cell.length_b   1.000
_cell.length_c   1.000
_cell.angle_alpha   90.00
_cell.angle_beta   90.00
_cell.angle_gamma   90.00
#
_symmetry.space_group_name_H-M   'P 1'
#
loop_
_entity.id
_entity.type
_entity.pdbx_description
1 polymer ?
#
loop_
_entity_poly.entity_id
_entity_poly.type
_entity_poly.pdbx_seq_one_letter_code
_entity_poly.pdbx_strand_id
1 'polypeptide(L)'
;MARIAHQLRSEIIARDQMIEAYRARGDMRMVARLEAAQVSLEAGTSPEWLRLRDAAMHKIGAGHMHDMDSVVTGIFLPMWRVRAYTIAEKINIWRGKLWSRPFFWDDLIRDDLGERFTEFEVPVYFFVRAHDLTANPELSRAYFDRIEAPVKRFYVFENSAHSPLFEEPERAIEILLRDVMRNVRRN
;
A
#
# COMPACT_ATOMS: atom_id res chain seq x y z
N MET A 1 -3.15 0.57 -5.77
CA MET A 1 -2.46 0.13 -4.54
C MET A 1 -2.77 -1.34 -4.37
N ALA A 2 -1.75 -2.18 -4.44
CA ALA A 2 -1.88 -3.60 -4.12
C ALA A 2 -1.96 -3.75 -2.61
N ARG A 3 -2.92 -4.55 -2.15
CA ARG A 3 -3.26 -4.82 -0.76
C ARG A 3 -3.39 -6.31 -0.67
N ILE A 4 -2.47 -6.95 0.04
CA ILE A 4 -2.07 -8.30 -0.36
C ILE A 4 -2.69 -9.39 0.53
N ALA A 5 -2.99 -9.09 1.80
CA ALA A 5 -3.53 -10.09 2.72
C ALA A 5 -4.90 -9.67 3.27
N HIS A 6 -4.92 -8.83 4.30
CA HIS A 6 -6.14 -8.38 4.97
C HIS A 6 -6.05 -6.87 5.21
N GLN A 7 -6.71 -6.08 4.38
CA GLN A 7 -6.51 -4.62 4.39
C GLN A 7 -7.00 -3.98 5.69
N LEU A 8 -8.19 -4.34 6.17
CA LEU A 8 -8.74 -3.73 7.38
C LEU A 8 -7.84 -3.96 8.61
N ARG A 9 -7.24 -5.15 8.72
CA ARG A 9 -6.24 -5.43 9.76
C ARG A 9 -4.97 -4.59 9.58
N SER A 10 -4.52 -4.39 8.34
CA SER A 10 -3.41 -3.47 8.04
C SER A 10 -3.73 -2.03 8.47
N GLU A 11 -4.95 -1.55 8.27
CA GLU A 11 -5.36 -0.19 8.66
C GLU A 11 -5.39 -0.02 10.19
N ILE A 12 -5.79 -1.05 10.95
CA ILE A 12 -5.74 -1.05 12.42
C ILE A 12 -4.28 -0.91 12.89
N ILE A 13 -3.38 -1.75 12.38
CA ILE A 13 -1.95 -1.71 12.74
C ILE A 13 -1.34 -0.35 12.37
N ALA A 14 -1.67 0.16 11.18
CA ALA A 14 -1.20 1.46 10.71
C ALA A 14 -1.65 2.61 11.62
N ARG A 15 -2.89 2.56 12.14
CA ARG A 15 -3.40 3.55 13.10
C ARG A 15 -2.56 3.56 14.36
N ASP A 16 -2.30 2.40 14.94
CA ASP A 16 -1.55 2.29 16.19
C ASP A 16 -0.10 2.76 16.00
N GLN A 17 0.54 2.34 14.91
CA GLN A 17 1.90 2.78 14.56
C GLN A 17 1.98 4.29 14.30
N MET A 18 0.97 4.88 13.64
CA MET A 18 0.92 6.34 13.46
C MET A 18 0.74 7.07 14.79
N ILE A 19 -0.13 6.59 15.69
CA ILE A 19 -0.31 7.18 17.01
C ILE A 19 1.01 7.22 17.77
N GLU A 20 1.75 6.10 17.81
CA GLU A 20 3.07 6.06 18.46
C GLU A 20 4.08 6.99 17.79
N ALA A 21 4.13 7.01 16.45
CA ALA A 21 5.04 7.89 15.71
C ALA A 21 4.78 9.38 15.99
N TYR A 22 3.51 9.80 16.05
CA TYR A 22 3.16 11.18 16.35
C TYR A 22 3.35 11.53 17.84
N ARG A 23 3.11 10.59 18.74
CA ARG A 23 3.39 10.75 20.17
C ARG A 23 4.89 10.96 20.41
N ALA A 24 5.75 10.16 19.76
CA ALA A 24 7.20 10.31 19.84
C ALA A 24 7.69 11.66 19.29
N ARG A 25 6.97 12.26 18.34
CA ARG A 25 7.24 13.60 17.79
C ARG A 25 6.63 14.75 18.59
N GLY A 26 5.85 14.46 19.63
CA GLY A 26 5.16 15.46 20.44
C GLY A 26 3.94 16.11 19.78
N ASP A 27 3.46 15.62 18.63
CA ASP A 27 2.27 16.15 17.94
C ASP A 27 0.99 15.55 18.54
N MET A 28 0.67 15.99 19.76
CA MET A 28 -0.51 15.53 20.49
C MET A 28 -1.82 15.89 19.80
N ARG A 29 -1.82 16.91 18.93
CA ARG A 29 -3.00 17.28 18.13
C ARG A 29 -3.29 16.21 17.08
N MET A 30 -2.28 15.68 16.41
CA MET A 30 -2.47 14.58 15.46
C MET A 30 -2.87 13.30 16.18
N VAL A 31 -2.24 12.99 17.32
CA VAL A 31 -2.60 11.83 18.16
C VAL A 31 -4.09 11.84 18.47
N ALA A 32 -4.62 12.94 19.03
CA ALA A 32 -6.05 13.04 19.36
C ALA A 32 -6.97 12.83 18.15
N ARG A 33 -6.56 13.31 16.96
CA ARG A 33 -7.33 13.11 15.71
C ARG A 33 -7.31 11.66 15.24
N LEU A 34 -6.17 10.98 15.36
CA LEU A 34 -6.01 9.57 15.00
C LEU A 34 -6.76 8.67 15.99
N GLU A 35 -6.74 9.00 17.28
CA GLU A 35 -7.49 8.31 18.32
C GLU A 35 -9.01 8.42 18.07
N ALA A 36 -9.50 9.60 17.70
CA ALA A 36 -10.90 9.84 17.35
C ALA A 36 -11.34 9.18 16.02
N ALA A 37 -10.41 8.93 15.10
CA ALA A 37 -10.68 8.29 13.82
C ALA A 37 -10.71 6.75 13.98
N GLN A 38 -11.91 6.20 14.15
CA GLN A 38 -12.09 4.77 14.45
C GLN A 38 -11.78 3.86 13.26
N VAL A 39 -11.09 2.76 13.54
CA VAL A 39 -10.89 1.63 12.64
C VAL A 39 -11.01 0.36 13.45
N SER A 40 -11.89 -0.56 13.04
CA SER A 40 -12.01 -1.88 13.68
C SER A 40 -12.48 -2.94 12.67
N LEU A 41 -12.36 -4.21 13.02
CA LEU A 41 -12.83 -5.30 12.16
C LEU A 41 -14.36 -5.26 11.98
N GLU A 42 -15.08 -4.87 13.02
CA GLU A 42 -16.54 -4.78 13.03
C GLU A 42 -17.01 -3.54 12.27
N ALA A 43 -16.51 -2.36 12.64
CA ALA A 43 -16.96 -1.08 12.13
C ALA A 43 -16.34 -0.68 10.78
N GLY A 44 -15.25 -1.35 10.36
CA GLY A 44 -14.51 -0.97 9.17
C GLY A 44 -13.69 0.29 9.38
N THR A 45 -13.58 1.12 8.33
CA THR A 45 -12.85 2.41 8.38
C THR A 45 -13.83 3.57 8.48
N SER A 46 -13.70 4.42 9.50
CA SER A 46 -14.56 5.60 9.62
C SER A 46 -14.31 6.66 8.52
N PRO A 47 -15.29 7.53 8.20
CA PRO A 47 -15.08 8.63 7.26
C PRO A 47 -13.95 9.58 7.70
N GLU A 48 -13.79 9.81 9.01
CA GLU A 48 -12.73 10.62 9.60
C GLU A 48 -11.36 10.00 9.32
N TRP A 49 -11.24 8.68 9.50
CA TRP A 49 -10.04 7.93 9.17
C TRP A 49 -9.67 8.09 7.69
N LEU A 50 -10.63 7.89 6.79
CA LEU A 50 -10.39 7.97 5.34
C LEU A 50 -9.96 9.37 4.88
N ARG A 51 -10.34 10.44 5.59
CA ARG A 51 -9.90 11.81 5.31
C ARG A 51 -8.54 12.12 5.94
N LEU A 52 -8.18 11.45 7.03
CA LEU A 52 -7.01 11.76 7.84
C LEU A 52 -5.76 10.96 7.44
N ARG A 53 -5.93 9.65 7.21
CA ARG A 53 -4.83 8.68 7.17
C ARG A 53 -3.76 9.03 6.14
N ASP A 54 -4.16 9.46 4.94
CA ASP A 54 -3.21 9.69 3.85
C ASP A 54 -2.29 10.86 4.26
N ALA A 55 -2.86 11.96 4.76
CA ALA A 55 -2.09 13.11 5.22
C ALA A 55 -1.20 12.78 6.43
N ALA A 56 -1.67 11.91 7.32
CA ALA A 56 -0.90 11.45 8.47
C ALA A 56 0.31 10.60 8.03
N MET A 57 0.11 9.64 7.12
CA MET A 57 1.17 8.78 6.59
C MET A 57 2.25 9.58 5.84
N HIS A 58 1.88 10.53 4.97
CA HIS A 58 2.87 11.32 4.23
C HIS A 58 3.75 12.16 5.16
N LYS A 59 3.17 12.81 6.17
CA LYS A 59 3.92 13.63 7.14
C LYS A 59 4.96 12.87 7.95
N ILE A 60 4.87 11.54 8.00
CA ILE A 60 5.84 10.69 8.70
C ILE A 60 6.75 9.91 7.74
N GLY A 61 6.69 10.19 6.43
CA GLY A 61 7.50 9.49 5.41
C GLY A 61 7.00 8.06 5.11
N ALA A 62 5.79 7.72 5.57
CA ALA A 62 5.16 6.43 5.35
C ALA A 62 4.04 6.47 4.29
N GLY A 63 4.01 7.55 3.50
CA GLY A 63 3.08 7.75 2.40
C GLY A 63 3.48 6.97 1.14
N HIS A 64 3.10 7.48 -0.03
CA HIS A 64 3.36 6.75 -1.28
C HIS A 64 4.84 6.63 -1.61
N MET A 65 5.62 7.67 -1.31
CA MET A 65 7.08 7.75 -1.42
C MET A 65 7.61 8.46 -0.17
N HIS A 66 8.84 8.17 0.23
CA HIS A 66 9.47 8.69 1.44
C HIS A 66 9.55 10.21 1.42
N ASP A 67 9.90 10.76 0.24
CA ASP A 67 10.10 12.20 0.04
C ASP A 67 8.85 12.91 -0.53
N MET A 68 7.69 12.24 -0.53
CA MET A 68 6.44 12.83 -1.02
C MET A 68 5.56 13.29 0.15
N ASP A 69 5.48 14.59 0.36
CA ASP A 69 4.66 15.17 1.43
C ASP A 69 3.18 15.37 1.05
N SER A 70 2.85 15.31 -0.25
CA SER A 70 1.49 15.58 -0.73
C SER A 70 1.15 14.85 -2.03
N VAL A 71 -0.03 14.23 -2.04
CA VAL A 71 -0.62 13.61 -3.24
C VAL A 71 -0.89 14.64 -4.34
N VAL A 72 -1.18 15.91 -3.98
CA VAL A 72 -1.46 16.95 -4.96
C VAL A 72 -0.20 17.32 -5.74
N THR A 73 0.90 17.57 -5.04
CA THR A 73 2.16 17.97 -5.68
C THR A 73 2.91 16.78 -6.28
N GLY A 74 2.85 15.61 -5.65
CA GLY A 74 3.59 14.43 -6.08
C GLY A 74 2.89 13.53 -7.10
N ILE A 75 1.56 13.58 -7.22
CA ILE A 75 0.81 12.72 -8.17
C ILE A 75 -0.08 13.55 -9.09
N PHE A 76 -0.92 14.43 -8.53
CA PHE A 76 -1.89 15.19 -9.34
C PHE A 76 -1.19 16.12 -10.34
N LEU A 77 -0.32 17.03 -9.89
CA LEU A 77 0.37 17.97 -10.79
C LEU A 77 1.23 17.26 -11.87
N PRO A 78 2.03 16.22 -11.54
CA PRO A 78 2.76 15.45 -12.54
C PRO A 78 1.86 14.77 -13.56
N MET A 79 0.75 14.17 -13.15
CA MET A 79 -0.22 13.54 -14.07
C MET A 79 -0.74 14.52 -15.12
N TRP A 80 -1.02 15.77 -14.72
CA TRP A 80 -1.47 16.79 -15.67
C TRP A 80 -0.38 17.20 -16.67
N ARG A 81 0.91 17.09 -16.30
CA ARG A 81 2.06 17.36 -17.18
C ARG A 81 2.38 16.23 -18.15
N VAL A 82 2.00 14.98 -17.84
CA VAL A 82 2.24 13.82 -18.71
C VAL A 82 1.41 13.93 -20.01
N ARG A 83 2.08 13.74 -21.16
CA ARG A 83 1.44 13.79 -22.49
C ARG A 83 0.90 12.46 -22.99
N ALA A 84 1.15 11.37 -22.26
CA ALA A 84 0.70 10.03 -22.63
C ALA A 84 -0.84 9.84 -22.58
N TYR A 85 -1.55 10.78 -21.93
CA TYR A 85 -3.01 10.76 -21.82
C TYR A 85 -3.62 12.03 -22.41
N THR A 86 -4.71 11.87 -23.15
CA THR A 86 -5.60 12.95 -23.57
C THR A 86 -6.25 13.63 -22.36
N ILE A 87 -6.76 14.84 -22.55
CA ILE A 87 -7.47 15.58 -21.49
C ILE A 87 -8.72 14.80 -21.04
N ALA A 88 -9.45 14.19 -21.98
CA ALA A 88 -10.64 13.39 -21.68
C ALA A 88 -10.30 12.18 -20.81
N GLU A 89 -9.22 11.46 -21.12
CA GLU A 89 -8.76 10.32 -20.30
C GLU A 89 -8.37 10.74 -18.89
N LYS A 90 -7.66 11.87 -18.74
CA LYS A 90 -7.33 12.42 -17.42
C LYS A 90 -8.59 12.68 -16.59
N ILE A 91 -9.63 13.29 -17.18
CA ILE A 91 -10.91 13.52 -16.50
C ILE A 91 -11.60 12.19 -16.16
N ASN A 92 -11.61 11.24 -17.09
CA ASN A 92 -12.26 9.95 -16.90
C ASN A 92 -11.59 9.09 -15.82
N ILE A 93 -10.27 9.17 -15.65
CA ILE A 93 -9.55 8.51 -14.54
C ILE A 93 -10.12 8.98 -13.20
N TRP A 94 -10.28 10.29 -13.00
CA TRP A 94 -10.81 10.84 -11.75
C TRP A 94 -12.29 10.53 -11.56
N ARG A 95 -13.09 10.63 -12.62
CA ARG A 95 -14.52 10.27 -12.59
C ARG A 95 -14.69 8.79 -12.22
N GLY A 96 -13.93 7.91 -12.84
CA GLY A 96 -13.94 6.47 -12.54
C GLY A 96 -13.54 6.18 -11.10
N LYS A 97 -12.49 6.82 -10.60
CA LYS A 97 -12.03 6.67 -9.21
C LYS A 97 -13.08 7.08 -8.18
N LEU A 98 -13.78 8.19 -8.42
CA LEU A 98 -14.84 8.67 -7.52
C LEU A 98 -16.08 7.77 -7.60
N TRP A 99 -16.43 7.31 -8.80
CA TRP A 99 -17.61 6.47 -9.02
C TRP A 99 -17.44 5.05 -8.46
N SER A 100 -16.27 4.41 -8.62
CA SER A 100 -16.08 3.01 -8.21
C SER A 100 -15.90 2.83 -6.70
N ARG A 101 -15.39 3.84 -6.01
CA ARG A 101 -15.00 3.73 -4.60
C ARG A 101 -16.14 3.25 -3.67
N PRO A 102 -17.38 3.78 -3.72
CA PRO A 102 -18.45 3.34 -2.83
C PRO A 102 -18.87 1.87 -3.03
N PHE A 103 -18.71 1.33 -4.24
CA PHE A 103 -19.23 -0.01 -4.57
C PHE A 103 -18.32 -1.14 -4.12
N PHE A 104 -17.00 -0.92 -4.11
CA PHE A 104 -16.03 -1.99 -3.87
C PHE A 104 -15.28 -1.85 -2.55
N TRP A 105 -15.32 -0.68 -1.93
CA TRP A 105 -14.42 -0.38 -0.83
C TRP A 105 -14.63 -1.29 0.39
N ASP A 106 -15.88 -1.45 0.83
CA ASP A 106 -16.17 -2.20 2.05
C ASP A 106 -15.88 -3.70 1.90
N ASP A 107 -16.27 -4.29 0.77
CA ASP A 107 -15.96 -5.68 0.45
C ASP A 107 -14.44 -5.89 0.34
N LEU A 108 -13.75 -5.00 -0.39
CA LEU A 108 -12.31 -5.09 -0.59
C LEU A 108 -11.52 -5.02 0.71
N ILE A 109 -11.91 -4.14 1.65
CA ILE A 109 -11.13 -3.99 2.88
C ILE A 109 -11.35 -5.13 3.87
N ARG A 110 -12.53 -5.76 3.83
CA ARG A 110 -12.93 -6.85 4.72
C ARG A 110 -12.44 -8.22 4.25
N ASP A 111 -12.12 -8.35 2.96
CA ASP A 111 -11.61 -9.59 2.40
C ASP A 111 -10.24 -9.98 3.01
N ASP A 112 -10.09 -11.26 3.32
CA ASP A 112 -8.83 -11.87 3.71
C ASP A 112 -8.38 -12.84 2.62
N LEU A 113 -7.49 -12.35 1.76
CA LEU A 113 -6.92 -13.16 0.68
C LEU A 113 -6.09 -14.32 1.21
N GLY A 114 -5.54 -14.19 2.42
CA GLY A 114 -4.75 -15.23 3.07
C GLY A 114 -5.56 -16.45 3.48
N GLU A 115 -6.87 -16.31 3.66
CA GLU A 115 -7.76 -17.46 3.88
C GLU A 115 -8.26 -18.07 2.57
N ARG A 116 -8.36 -17.28 1.50
CA ARG A 116 -9.02 -17.68 0.25
C ARG A 116 -8.08 -18.21 -0.82
N PHE A 117 -6.87 -17.68 -0.91
CA PHE A 117 -5.97 -17.91 -2.04
C PHE A 117 -4.58 -18.27 -1.55
N THR A 118 -4.33 -19.55 -1.28
CA THR A 118 -3.00 -20.00 -0.82
C THR A 118 -2.26 -20.83 -1.86
N GLU A 119 -2.93 -21.34 -2.89
CA GLU A 119 -2.32 -22.18 -3.91
C GLU A 119 -2.23 -21.44 -5.26
N PHE A 120 -1.05 -21.43 -5.86
CA PHE A 120 -0.79 -20.78 -7.14
C PHE A 120 -0.01 -21.70 -8.06
N GLU A 121 -0.51 -21.91 -9.28
CA GLU A 121 0.19 -22.66 -10.33
C GLU A 121 1.31 -21.85 -11.02
N VAL A 122 1.50 -20.60 -10.60
CA VAL A 122 2.45 -19.65 -11.18
C VAL A 122 3.48 -19.18 -10.15
N PRO A 123 4.68 -18.77 -10.57
CA PRO A 123 5.65 -18.13 -9.68
C PRO A 123 5.10 -16.89 -8.97
N VAL A 124 5.35 -16.78 -7.67
CA VAL A 124 4.89 -15.67 -6.82
C VAL A 124 6.08 -14.90 -6.26
N TYR A 125 6.11 -13.58 -6.49
CA TYR A 125 7.18 -12.70 -6.00
C TYR A 125 6.57 -11.53 -5.24
N PHE A 126 6.96 -11.39 -3.98
CA PHE A 126 6.52 -10.31 -3.10
C PHE A 126 7.63 -9.28 -2.98
N PHE A 127 7.30 -8.02 -3.32
CA PHE A 127 8.17 -6.86 -3.15
C PHE A 127 7.56 -6.03 -2.04
N VAL A 128 8.07 -6.22 -0.82
CA VAL A 128 7.50 -5.67 0.41
C VAL A 128 8.48 -4.67 1.00
N ARG A 129 7.98 -3.67 1.70
CA ARG A 129 8.81 -2.65 2.34
C ARG A 129 8.70 -2.73 3.86
N ALA A 130 9.83 -2.58 4.54
CA ALA A 130 9.97 -2.90 5.97
C ALA A 130 9.09 -2.04 6.91
N HIS A 131 8.79 -0.80 6.50
CA HIS A 131 7.98 0.16 7.27
C HIS A 131 6.76 0.67 6.49
N ASP A 132 6.15 -0.18 5.65
CA ASP A 132 4.94 0.20 4.91
C ASP A 132 3.71 0.20 5.83
N LEU A 133 3.06 1.36 5.97
CA LEU A 133 1.83 1.50 6.75
C LEU A 133 0.56 1.31 5.91
N THR A 134 0.68 1.23 4.60
CA THR A 134 -0.46 1.03 3.70
C THR A 134 -0.68 -0.45 3.36
N ALA A 135 0.39 -1.24 3.33
CA ALA A 135 0.39 -2.68 3.16
C ALA A 135 1.36 -3.32 4.17
N ASN A 136 0.84 -3.69 5.33
CA ASN A 136 1.68 -4.13 6.45
C ASN A 136 2.60 -5.30 6.07
N PRO A 137 3.92 -5.21 6.36
CA PRO A 137 4.90 -6.21 5.95
C PRO A 137 4.76 -7.53 6.72
N GLU A 138 4.34 -7.50 7.98
CA GLU A 138 4.12 -8.70 8.78
C GLU A 138 2.93 -9.51 8.28
N LEU A 139 1.81 -8.84 7.94
CA LEU A 139 0.67 -9.48 7.31
C LEU A 139 1.03 -10.06 5.93
N SER A 140 1.83 -9.31 5.16
CA SER A 140 2.34 -9.79 3.87
C SER A 140 3.22 -11.02 4.03
N ARG A 141 4.06 -11.06 5.07
CA ARG A 141 4.90 -12.22 5.39
C ARG A 141 4.08 -13.42 5.85
N ALA A 142 3.14 -13.21 6.76
CA ALA A 142 2.25 -14.26 7.26
C ALA A 142 1.45 -14.90 6.11
N TYR A 143 0.99 -14.11 5.15
CA TYR A 143 0.34 -14.63 3.96
C TYR A 143 1.32 -15.38 3.05
N PHE A 144 2.48 -14.81 2.74
CA PHE A 144 3.52 -15.46 1.93
C PHE A 144 3.95 -16.84 2.47
N ASP A 145 4.03 -16.97 3.79
CA ASP A 145 4.40 -18.23 4.44
C ASP A 145 3.36 -19.32 4.19
N ARG A 146 2.08 -18.96 4.06
CA ARG A 146 0.96 -19.86 3.70
C ARG A 146 0.87 -20.17 2.20
N ILE A 147 1.52 -19.40 1.33
CA ILE A 147 1.43 -19.59 -0.12
C ILE A 147 2.19 -20.84 -0.57
N GLU A 148 1.55 -21.67 -1.37
CA GLU A 148 2.12 -22.74 -2.16
C GLU A 148 2.22 -22.29 -3.62
N ALA A 149 3.42 -22.34 -4.18
CA ALA A 149 3.69 -21.94 -5.56
C ALA A 149 4.94 -22.67 -6.08
N PRO A 150 5.07 -22.90 -7.40
CA PRO A 150 6.24 -23.57 -7.99
C PRO A 150 7.54 -22.82 -7.69
N VAL A 151 7.47 -21.49 -7.61
CA VAL A 151 8.53 -20.62 -7.10
C VAL A 151 7.89 -19.54 -6.24
N LYS A 152 8.39 -19.34 -5.02
CA LYS A 152 8.03 -18.18 -4.21
C LYS A 152 9.26 -17.41 -3.71
N ARG A 153 9.20 -16.08 -3.74
CA ARG A 153 10.25 -15.17 -3.23
C ARG A 153 9.64 -13.99 -2.49
N PHE A 154 10.30 -13.57 -1.43
CA PHE A 154 9.93 -12.42 -0.62
C PHE A 154 11.13 -11.49 -0.49
N TYR A 155 11.05 -10.30 -1.09
CA TYR A 155 12.10 -9.29 -1.04
C TYR A 155 11.66 -8.12 -0.18
N VAL A 156 12.51 -7.75 0.77
CA VAL A 156 12.29 -6.60 1.66
C VAL A 156 13.12 -5.42 1.18
N PHE A 157 12.44 -4.32 0.90
CA PHE A 157 12.99 -3.02 0.55
C PHE A 157 13.08 -2.16 1.82
N GLU A 158 14.29 -1.77 2.18
CA GLU A 158 14.57 -1.11 3.47
C GLU A 158 14.47 0.42 3.34
N ASN A 159 14.72 0.97 2.15
CA ASN A 159 14.92 2.41 1.92
C ASN A 159 13.83 3.05 1.03
N SER A 160 12.71 2.36 0.81
CA SER A 160 11.57 2.84 0.02
C SER A 160 10.39 3.14 0.92
N ALA A 161 9.39 3.99 0.61
CA ALA A 161 8.05 4.02 1.21
C ALA A 161 7.08 2.98 0.61
N HIS A 162 5.85 3.33 0.22
CA HIS A 162 4.92 2.37 -0.39
C HIS A 162 5.29 1.98 -1.84
N SER A 163 6.32 2.60 -2.44
CA SER A 163 6.61 2.47 -3.88
C SER A 163 8.03 1.94 -4.14
N PRO A 164 8.37 0.70 -3.72
CA PRO A 164 9.74 0.19 -3.76
C PRO A 164 10.36 0.14 -5.15
N LEU A 165 9.55 -0.10 -6.18
CA LEU A 165 10.01 -0.11 -7.57
C LEU A 165 10.47 1.27 -8.08
N PHE A 166 9.97 2.34 -7.47
CA PHE A 166 10.29 3.71 -7.84
C PHE A 166 11.37 4.32 -6.95
N GLU A 167 11.48 3.86 -5.70
CA GLU A 167 12.41 4.39 -4.71
C GLU A 167 13.74 3.61 -4.64
N GLU A 168 13.74 2.32 -4.97
CA GLU A 168 14.94 1.50 -5.13
C GLU A 168 14.96 0.82 -6.52
N PRO A 169 14.94 1.59 -7.63
CA PRO A 169 14.74 1.06 -8.97
C PRO A 169 15.88 0.12 -9.41
N GLU A 170 17.14 0.40 -9.03
CA GLU A 170 18.28 -0.45 -9.38
C GLU A 170 18.13 -1.85 -8.79
N ARG A 171 17.74 -1.93 -7.52
CA ARG A 171 17.50 -3.19 -6.81
C ARG A 171 16.30 -3.94 -7.39
N ALA A 172 15.22 -3.22 -7.68
CA ALA A 172 14.05 -3.80 -8.32
C ALA A 172 14.39 -4.39 -9.71
N ILE A 173 15.12 -3.64 -10.54
CA ILE A 173 15.58 -4.09 -11.85
C ILE A 173 16.48 -5.32 -11.72
N GLU A 174 17.41 -5.32 -10.76
CA GLU A 174 18.28 -6.47 -10.52
C GLU A 174 17.47 -7.74 -10.23
N ILE A 175 16.53 -7.68 -9.30
CA ILE A 175 15.67 -8.81 -8.94
C ILE A 175 14.87 -9.30 -10.16
N LEU A 176 14.27 -8.37 -10.92
CA LEU A 176 13.49 -8.71 -12.10
C LEU A 176 14.32 -9.43 -13.16
N LEU A 177 15.51 -8.92 -13.46
CA LEU A 177 16.37 -9.48 -14.51
C LEU A 177 17.06 -10.79 -14.07
N ARG A 178 17.47 -10.89 -12.81
CA ARG A 178 18.30 -12.00 -12.33
C ARG A 178 17.52 -13.17 -11.74
N ASP A 179 16.37 -12.93 -11.13
CA ASP A 179 15.55 -13.99 -10.53
C ASP A 179 14.27 -14.21 -11.35
N VAL A 180 13.43 -13.19 -11.48
CA VAL A 180 12.10 -13.31 -12.10
C VAL A 180 12.19 -13.80 -13.54
N MET A 181 12.94 -13.10 -14.40
CA MET A 181 13.07 -13.48 -15.82
C MET A 181 13.73 -14.84 -16.04
N ARG A 182 14.60 -15.30 -15.13
CA ARG A 182 15.27 -16.60 -15.27
C ARG A 182 14.36 -17.76 -14.93
N ASN A 183 13.48 -17.60 -13.94
CA ASN A 183 12.53 -18.65 -13.57
C ASN A 183 11.33 -18.69 -14.52
N VAL A 184 10.94 -17.59 -15.15
CA VAL A 184 9.90 -17.58 -16.19
C VAL A 184 10.35 -18.32 -17.46
N ARG A 185 11.65 -18.29 -17.79
CA ARG A 185 12.19 -18.96 -18.98
C ARG A 185 12.49 -20.46 -18.79
N ARG A 186 12.37 -20.97 -17.57
CA ARG A 186 12.67 -22.38 -17.20
C ARG A 186 11.43 -23.26 -17.09
N ASN A 187 10.24 -22.67 -17.13
CA ASN A 187 8.95 -23.34 -17.28
C ASN A 187 8.50 -23.28 -18.74
#